data_AF-A0A383ECP0-F1
#
_entry.id   AF-A0A383ECP0-F1
#
_cell.length_a   1.000
_cell.length_b   1.000
_cell.length_c   1.000
_cell.angle_alpha   90.00
_cell.angle_beta   90.00
_cell.angle_gamma   90.00
#
_symmetry.space_group_name_H-M   'P 1'
#
loop_
_entity.id
_entity.type
_entity.pdbx_description
1 polymer ?
#
loop_
_entity_poly.entity_id
_entity_poly.type
_entity_poly.pdbx_seq_one_letter_code
_entity_poly.pdbx_strand_id
1 'polypeptide(L)'
;MKAKFILFCLFFNFLYPIGLRALVIPQSASLLSKSGAGISQSAEVNPALLSNYSPHVSFSRNSWFGDITGQKISLLFKNKTYISFETLSVTDIELRDEIASDSPIGLFGAYWYAIELNRSINFNSSIINKFSIGYKVKINFSKLYTETMKGYTL
;
A
#
# COMPACT_ATOMS: atom_id res chain seq x y z
N MET A 1 -17.30 -17.77 -29.13
CA MET A 1 -16.90 -18.02 -27.73
C MET A 1 -15.95 -16.97 -27.16
N LYS A 2 -14.86 -16.60 -27.86
CA LYS A 2 -13.87 -15.62 -27.37
C LYS A 2 -14.46 -14.24 -27.01
N ALA A 3 -15.35 -13.69 -27.85
CA ALA A 3 -15.97 -12.39 -27.60
C ALA A 3 -16.89 -12.37 -26.36
N LYS A 4 -17.67 -13.43 -26.12
CA LYS A 4 -18.54 -13.56 -24.93
C LYS A 4 -17.73 -13.65 -23.64
N PHE A 5 -16.58 -14.34 -23.68
CA PHE A 5 -15.65 -14.42 -22.55
C PHE A 5 -14.99 -13.07 -22.25
N ILE A 6 -14.55 -12.34 -23.29
CA ILE A 6 -14.00 -10.98 -23.13
C ILE A 6 -15.05 -10.03 -22.55
N LEU A 7 -16.30 -10.09 -23.06
CA LEU A 7 -17.39 -9.27 -22.53
C LEU A 7 -17.68 -9.59 -21.06
N PHE A 8 -17.66 -10.87 -20.70
CA PHE A 8 -17.85 -11.33 -19.32
C PHE A 8 -16.72 -10.81 -18.40
N CYS A 9 -15.46 -10.89 -18.83
CA CYS A 9 -14.33 -10.32 -18.09
C CYS A 9 -14.46 -8.80 -17.91
N LEU A 10 -14.88 -8.06 -18.94
CA LEU A 10 -15.11 -6.61 -18.85
C LEU A 10 -16.22 -6.30 -17.85
N PHE A 11 -17.36 -7.00 -17.91
CA PHE A 11 -18.48 -6.81 -16.98
C PHE A 11 -18.12 -7.09 -15.52
N PHE A 12 -17.29 -8.11 -15.26
CA PHE A 12 -16.87 -8.46 -13.89
C PHE A 12 -15.98 -7.38 -13.25
N ASN A 13 -15.21 -6.64 -14.03
CA ASN A 13 -14.36 -5.56 -13.54
C ASN A 13 -15.17 -4.33 -13.08
N PHE A 14 -16.37 -4.10 -13.63
CA PHE A 14 -17.22 -2.97 -13.22
C PHE A 14 -17.97 -3.20 -11.91
N LEU A 15 -18.04 -4.44 -11.40
CA LEU A 15 -18.76 -4.77 -10.17
C LEU A 15 -18.00 -4.36 -8.89
N TYR A 16 -16.73 -3.96 -9.03
CA TYR A 16 -15.89 -3.55 -7.91
C TYR A 16 -15.36 -2.14 -8.17
N PRO A 17 -15.99 -1.08 -7.62
CA PRO A 17 -15.39 0.23 -7.69
C PRO A 17 -13.99 0.18 -7.07
N ILE A 18 -13.02 0.70 -7.83
CA ILE A 18 -11.63 0.93 -7.45
C ILE A 18 -11.62 2.07 -6.42
N GLY A 19 -12.19 1.84 -5.24
CA GLY A 19 -12.15 2.81 -4.15
C GLY A 19 -10.75 2.86 -3.52
N LEU A 20 -10.67 3.30 -2.27
CA LEU A 20 -9.45 3.23 -1.43
C LEU A 20 -8.86 1.81 -1.29
N ARG A 21 -9.56 0.76 -1.76
CA ARG A 21 -9.06 -0.62 -1.91
C ARG A 21 -7.87 -0.74 -2.86
N ALA A 22 -7.66 0.26 -3.75
CA ALA A 22 -6.56 0.31 -4.70
C ALA A 22 -5.52 1.41 -4.39
N LEU A 23 -5.64 2.10 -3.25
CA LEU A 23 -4.67 3.14 -2.90
C LEU A 23 -3.35 2.48 -2.45
N VAL A 24 -2.40 2.38 -3.38
CA VAL A 24 -1.03 1.93 -3.11
C VAL A 24 -0.16 3.17 -2.99
N ILE A 25 0.07 3.63 -1.77
CA ILE A 25 0.97 4.75 -1.50
C ILE A 25 2.38 4.19 -1.25
N PRO A 26 3.40 4.62 -2.02
CA PRO A 26 4.78 4.20 -1.75
C PRO A 26 5.33 4.91 -0.49
N GLN A 27 5.72 4.14 0.51
CA GLN A 27 6.16 4.66 1.83
C GLN A 27 7.64 4.41 2.15
N SER A 28 8.32 3.52 1.41
CA SER A 28 9.76 3.32 1.55
C SER A 28 10.54 4.17 0.54
N ALA A 29 11.70 4.67 0.95
CA ALA A 29 12.60 5.39 0.05
C ALA A 29 12.97 4.57 -1.20
N SER A 30 13.19 3.26 -1.04
CA SER A 30 13.47 2.31 -2.15
C SER A 30 12.32 2.19 -3.14
N LEU A 31 11.08 2.19 -2.64
CA LEU A 31 9.90 2.11 -3.51
C LEU A 31 9.63 3.45 -4.20
N LEU A 32 9.81 4.56 -3.49
CA LEU A 32 9.70 5.92 -4.03
C LEU A 32 10.73 6.18 -5.13
N SER A 33 12.00 5.79 -4.93
CA SER A 33 13.05 5.94 -5.95
C SER A 33 12.80 5.13 -7.22
N LYS A 34 11.90 4.14 -7.16
CA LYS A 34 11.50 3.29 -8.29
C LYS A 34 10.12 3.67 -8.84
N SER A 35 9.52 4.76 -8.37
CA SER A 35 8.16 5.18 -8.74
C SER A 35 7.10 4.08 -8.53
N GLY A 36 7.26 3.25 -7.50
CA GLY A 36 6.39 2.10 -7.25
C GLY A 36 6.60 0.90 -8.18
N ALA A 37 7.58 0.96 -9.08
CA ALA A 37 7.90 -0.13 -9.99
C ALA A 37 8.90 -1.14 -9.40
N GLY A 38 9.18 -2.20 -10.15
CA GLY A 38 10.20 -3.20 -9.81
C GLY A 38 9.63 -4.55 -9.37
N ILE A 39 8.72 -5.13 -10.15
CA ILE A 39 8.11 -6.45 -9.89
C ILE A 39 9.15 -7.57 -9.72
N SER A 40 10.32 -7.47 -10.34
CA SER A 40 11.41 -8.45 -10.24
C SER A 40 12.52 -8.08 -9.26
N GLN A 41 12.49 -6.87 -8.69
CA GLN A 41 13.59 -6.34 -7.86
C GLN A 41 13.15 -5.88 -6.48
N SER A 42 11.87 -5.55 -6.27
CA SER A 42 11.37 -5.01 -5.02
C SER A 42 10.49 -6.04 -4.31
N ALA A 43 10.94 -6.54 -3.16
CA ALA A 43 10.14 -7.44 -2.33
C ALA A 43 8.90 -6.75 -1.73
N GLU A 44 8.90 -5.42 -1.67
CA GLU A 44 7.74 -4.61 -1.30
C GLU A 44 6.68 -4.56 -2.41
N VAL A 45 7.05 -4.77 -3.66
CA VAL A 45 6.08 -4.87 -4.78
C VAL A 45 5.68 -6.33 -5.00
N ASN A 46 6.67 -7.23 -4.99
CA ASN A 46 6.47 -8.66 -5.23
C ASN A 46 6.90 -9.48 -4.01
N PRO A 47 5.96 -9.98 -3.19
CA PRO A 47 6.29 -10.75 -2.00
C PRO A 47 7.03 -12.07 -2.30
N ALA A 48 6.98 -12.59 -3.52
CA ALA A 48 7.73 -13.79 -3.91
C ALA A 48 9.26 -13.60 -3.84
N LEU A 49 9.73 -12.34 -3.86
CA LEU A 49 11.15 -12.03 -3.76
C LEU A 49 11.68 -12.04 -2.33
N LEU A 50 10.82 -12.08 -1.29
CA LEU A 50 11.25 -12.04 0.11
C LEU A 50 12.22 -13.16 0.46
N SER A 51 12.14 -14.30 -0.21
CA SER A 51 13.06 -15.41 -0.05
C SER A 51 14.52 -15.04 -0.34
N ASN A 52 14.76 -14.09 -1.24
CA ASN A 52 16.09 -13.61 -1.63
C ASN A 52 16.68 -12.57 -0.67
N TYR A 53 15.88 -12.04 0.26
CA TYR A 53 16.33 -11.01 1.21
C TYR A 53 16.74 -11.61 2.55
N SER A 54 17.78 -11.04 3.16
CA SER A 54 18.16 -11.35 4.54
C SER A 54 17.19 -10.70 5.53
N PRO A 55 16.99 -11.29 6.72
CA PRO A 55 16.22 -10.67 7.79
C PRO A 55 16.77 -9.30 8.14
N HIS A 56 15.90 -8.31 8.28
CA HIS A 56 16.28 -6.94 8.56
C HIS A 56 15.13 -6.16 9.19
N VAL A 57 15.46 -5.01 9.78
CA VAL A 57 14.52 -3.98 10.19
C VAL A 57 14.79 -2.74 9.34
N SER A 58 13.74 -2.08 8.87
CA SER A 58 13.85 -0.88 8.04
C SER A 58 12.90 0.21 8.55
N PHE A 59 13.40 1.45 8.50
CA PHE A 59 12.70 2.67 8.87
C PHE A 59 12.74 3.62 7.69
N SER A 60 11.62 4.27 7.39
CA SER A 60 11.49 5.24 6.32
C SER A 60 10.62 6.39 6.78
N ARG A 61 10.97 7.60 6.34
CA ARG A 61 10.16 8.81 6.50
C ARG A 61 10.10 9.49 5.14
N ASN A 62 8.93 9.96 4.76
CA ASN A 62 8.67 10.57 3.47
C ASN A 62 7.88 11.87 3.67
N SER A 63 8.23 12.86 2.86
CA SER A 63 7.55 14.15 2.79
C SER A 63 7.06 14.34 1.36
N TRP A 64 5.79 14.68 1.22
CA TRP A 64 5.13 14.90 -0.05
C TRP A 64 4.76 16.38 -0.18
N PHE A 65 4.31 16.78 -1.38
CA PHE A 65 3.78 18.11 -1.61
C PHE A 65 2.55 18.39 -0.73
N GLY A 66 2.39 19.64 -0.27
CA GLY A 66 1.29 20.05 0.59
C GLY A 66 1.42 19.56 2.04
N ASP A 67 2.65 19.52 2.56
CA ASP A 67 2.99 19.16 3.94
C ASP A 67 2.47 17.79 4.43
N ILE A 68 2.13 16.93 3.48
CA ILE A 68 1.77 15.54 3.74
C ILE A 68 3.04 14.79 4.15
N THR A 69 3.02 14.18 5.35
CA THR A 69 4.15 13.42 5.89
C THR A 69 3.76 11.97 6.11
N GLY A 70 4.69 11.07 5.82
CA GLY A 70 4.53 9.64 5.98
C GLY A 70 5.71 9.00 6.69
N GLN A 71 5.46 7.81 7.22
CA GLN A 71 6.46 6.99 7.91
C GLN A 71 6.16 5.52 7.66
N LYS A 72 7.22 4.71 7.61
CA LYS A 72 7.10 3.25 7.53
C LYS A 72 8.14 2.58 8.41
N ILE A 73 7.69 1.58 9.15
CA ILE A 73 8.54 0.63 9.88
C ILE A 73 8.24 -0.74 9.34
N SER A 74 9.28 -1.53 9.05
CA SER A 74 9.12 -2.88 8.55
C SER A 74 10.15 -3.85 9.10
N LEU A 75 9.73 -5.10 9.21
CA LEU A 75 10.52 -6.20 9.74
C LEU A 75 10.40 -7.40 8.79
N LEU A 76 11.54 -7.93 8.34
CA LEU A 76 11.64 -9.21 7.66
C LEU A 76 12.26 -10.24 8.62
N PHE A 77 11.53 -11.29 8.93
CA PHE A 77 11.97 -12.37 9.81
C PHE A 77 12.73 -13.47 9.05
N LYS A 78 13.47 -14.31 9.80
CA LYS A 78 14.19 -15.49 9.28
C LYS A 78 13.30 -16.45 8.48
N ASN A 79 12.05 -16.62 8.90
CA ASN A 79 11.04 -17.47 8.24
C ASN A 79 10.41 -16.83 6.99
N LYS A 80 10.95 -15.71 6.50
CA LYS A 80 10.49 -14.97 5.32
C LYS A 80 9.07 -14.38 5.45
N THR A 81 8.60 -14.22 6.69
CA THR A 81 7.46 -13.36 6.99
C THR A 81 7.93 -11.91 7.04
N TYR A 82 7.21 -11.02 6.38
CA TYR A 82 7.43 -9.57 6.41
C TYR A 82 6.21 -8.91 7.04
N ILE A 83 6.45 -8.00 7.98
CA ILE A 83 5.41 -7.18 8.61
C ILE A 83 5.81 -5.72 8.46
N SER A 84 4.85 -4.85 8.15
CA SER A 84 5.10 -3.41 8.20
C SER A 84 3.91 -2.62 8.71
N PHE A 85 4.22 -1.47 9.29
CA PHE A 85 3.27 -0.45 9.69
C PHE A 85 3.63 0.85 8.95
N GLU A 86 2.61 1.49 8.39
CA GLU A 86 2.75 2.66 7.55
C GLU A 86 1.75 3.74 7.99
N THR A 87 2.17 5.00 7.90
CA THR A 87 1.33 6.16 8.19
C THR A 87 1.50 7.20 7.11
N LEU A 88 0.44 7.94 6.81
CA LEU A 88 0.46 9.16 6.01
C LEU A 88 -0.53 10.15 6.60
N SER A 89 -0.15 11.40 6.79
CA SER A 89 -1.02 12.40 7.38
C SER A 89 -0.72 13.82 6.92
N VAL A 90 -1.75 14.65 7.00
CA VAL A 90 -1.70 16.12 6.93
C VAL A 90 -2.62 16.67 8.02
N THR A 91 -2.24 17.76 8.67
CA THR A 91 -2.90 18.21 9.92
C THR A 91 -3.48 19.63 9.86
N ASP A 92 -3.20 20.35 8.79
CA ASP A 92 -3.41 21.78 8.60
C ASP A 92 -4.37 22.07 7.43
N ILE A 93 -5.33 21.18 7.18
CA ILE A 93 -6.36 21.42 6.19
C ILE A 93 -7.35 22.45 6.74
N GLU A 94 -7.54 23.55 6.03
CA GLU A 94 -8.49 24.59 6.41
C GLU A 94 -9.94 24.12 6.28
N LEU A 95 -10.71 24.30 7.37
CA LEU A 95 -12.16 24.20 7.36
C LEU A 95 -12.74 25.57 7.03
N ARG A 96 -13.47 25.67 5.92
CA ARG A 96 -14.10 26.91 5.44
C ARG A 96 -15.61 26.74 5.37
N ASP A 97 -16.32 27.85 5.58
CA ASP A 97 -17.78 27.90 5.47
C ASP A 97 -18.21 27.98 3.99
N GLU A 98 -19.51 27.90 3.73
CA GLU A 98 -20.08 28.17 2.41
C GLU A 98 -19.86 29.62 1.97
N ILE A 99 -19.77 30.55 2.92
CA ILE A 99 -19.48 31.97 2.68
C ILE A 99 -17.97 32.19 2.74
N ALA A 100 -17.40 32.75 1.67
CA ALA A 100 -15.98 33.07 1.62
C ALA A 100 -15.58 34.06 2.71
N SER A 101 -14.59 33.68 3.51
CA SER A 101 -13.97 34.51 4.55
C SER A 101 -12.44 34.47 4.42
N ASP A 102 -11.77 35.54 4.85
CA ASP A 102 -10.31 35.59 4.85
C ASP A 102 -9.69 34.60 5.84
N SER A 103 -10.39 34.32 6.94
CA SER A 103 -9.96 33.37 7.98
C SER A 103 -10.74 32.05 7.93
N PRO A 104 -10.07 30.90 8.11
CA PRO A 104 -10.75 29.61 8.23
C PRO A 104 -11.51 29.52 9.55
N ILE A 105 -12.58 28.71 9.57
CA ILE A 105 -13.33 28.37 10.80
C ILE A 105 -12.41 27.61 11.77
N GLY A 106 -11.52 26.79 11.22
CA GLY A 106 -10.56 26.00 11.98
C GLY A 106 -9.69 25.15 11.07
N LEU A 107 -8.91 24.25 11.67
CA LEU A 107 -8.07 23.28 10.96
C LEU A 107 -8.54 21.87 11.27
N PHE A 108 -8.42 20.97 10.29
CA PHE A 108 -8.59 19.55 10.48
C PHE A 108 -7.49 18.76 9.77
N GLY A 109 -7.39 17.48 10.12
CA GLY A 109 -6.40 16.57 9.54
C GLY A 109 -7.03 15.45 8.71
N ALA A 110 -6.21 14.91 7.81
CA ALA A 110 -6.45 13.65 7.14
C ALA A 110 -5.35 12.66 7.56
N TYR A 111 -5.77 11.45 7.92
CA TYR A 111 -4.87 10.41 8.42
C TYR A 111 -5.12 9.12 7.66
N TRP A 112 -4.04 8.41 7.35
CA TRP A 112 -4.05 7.09 6.76
C TRP A 112 -3.03 6.22 7.47
N TYR A 113 -3.43 5.00 7.79
CA TYR A 113 -2.63 3.99 8.46
C TYR A 113 -2.78 2.68 7.73
N ALA A 114 -1.70 1.91 7.63
CA ALA A 114 -1.76 0.57 7.09
C ALA A 114 -0.88 -0.41 7.85
N ILE A 115 -1.36 -1.65 7.93
CA ILE A 115 -0.59 -2.80 8.39
C ILE A 115 -0.49 -3.78 7.23
N GLU A 116 0.72 -4.24 6.94
CA GLU A 116 0.99 -5.18 5.86
C GLU A 116 1.64 -6.44 6.41
N LEU A 117 1.17 -7.60 5.94
CA LEU A 117 1.76 -8.90 6.20
C LEU A 117 2.01 -9.61 4.86
N ASN A 118 3.25 -9.99 4.62
CA ASN A 118 3.65 -10.74 3.44
C ASN A 118 4.41 -12.01 3.81
N ARG A 119 4.39 -12.97 2.91
CA ARG A 119 5.25 -14.15 3.02
C ARG A 119 5.58 -14.72 1.65
N SER A 120 6.81 -15.20 1.50
CA SER A 120 7.23 -16.02 0.35
C SER A 120 7.21 -17.51 0.71
N ILE A 121 6.78 -18.31 -0.25
CA ILE A 121 6.78 -19.77 -0.23
C ILE A 121 7.60 -20.21 -1.44
N ASN A 122 8.71 -20.90 -1.18
CA ASN A 122 9.58 -21.42 -2.23
C ASN A 122 9.19 -22.86 -2.55
N PHE A 123 8.92 -23.12 -3.82
CA PHE A 123 8.70 -24.47 -4.31
C PHE A 123 10.00 -24.94 -4.96
N ASN A 124 10.81 -25.66 -4.19
CA ASN A 124 11.96 -26.38 -4.74
C ASN A 124 11.52 -27.83 -4.99
N SER A 125 11.31 -28.17 -6.26
CA SER A 125 11.09 -29.54 -6.72
C SER A 125 12.24 -29.94 -7.64
N SER A 126 12.50 -31.25 -7.79
CA SER A 126 13.55 -31.77 -8.67
C SER A 126 13.40 -31.35 -10.14
N ILE A 127 12.19 -30.96 -10.56
CA ILE A 127 11.85 -30.55 -11.95
C ILE A 127 11.78 -29.03 -12.11
N ILE A 128 11.48 -28.29 -11.03
CA ILE A 128 11.32 -26.82 -11.05
C ILE A 128 12.29 -26.23 -10.02
N ASN A 129 13.42 -25.74 -10.51
CA ASN A 129 14.36 -24.98 -9.71
C ASN A 129 13.99 -23.49 -9.73
N LYS A 130 13.90 -22.89 -8.53
CA LYS A 130 13.75 -21.43 -8.32
C LYS A 130 12.37 -20.85 -8.63
N PHE A 131 11.29 -21.58 -8.34
CA PHE A 131 9.95 -21.00 -8.36
C PHE A 131 9.49 -20.60 -6.95
N SER A 132 9.01 -19.37 -6.79
CA SER A 132 8.51 -18.85 -5.52
C SER A 132 7.16 -18.19 -5.73
N ILE A 133 6.24 -18.42 -4.81
CA ILE A 133 4.96 -17.70 -4.73
C ILE A 133 5.01 -16.85 -3.48
N GLY A 134 4.54 -15.60 -3.58
CA GLY A 134 4.33 -14.77 -2.41
C GLY A 134 2.88 -14.33 -2.30
N TYR A 135 2.41 -14.13 -1.08
CA TYR A 135 1.14 -13.45 -0.82
C TYR A 135 1.39 -12.19 0.01
N LYS A 136 0.47 -11.24 -0.15
CA LYS A 136 0.43 -9.97 0.57
C LYS A 136 -0.97 -9.78 1.14
N VAL A 137 -1.06 -9.29 2.36
CA VAL A 137 -2.31 -8.82 2.94
C VAL A 137 -2.02 -7.47 3.55
N LYS A 138 -2.72 -6.44 3.08
CA LYS A 138 -2.59 -5.08 3.60
C LYS A 138 -3.94 -4.60 4.10
N ILE A 139 -4.00 -4.16 5.35
CA ILE A 139 -5.19 -3.58 5.96
C ILE A 139 -4.97 -2.08 6.04
N ASN A 140 -5.95 -1.30 5.58
CA ASN A 140 -5.88 0.14 5.50
C ASN A 140 -7.01 0.75 6.35
N PHE A 141 -6.67 1.82 7.07
CA PHE A 141 -7.61 2.66 7.79
C PHE A 141 -7.32 4.12 7.41
N SER A 142 -8.35 4.89 7.10
CA SER A 142 -8.22 6.33 6.93
C SER A 142 -9.32 7.08 7.66
N LYS A 143 -8.99 8.31 8.04
CA LYS A 143 -9.91 9.27 8.63
C LYS A 143 -9.72 10.61 7.96
N LEU A 144 -10.82 11.21 7.49
CA LEU A 144 -10.86 12.54 6.92
C LEU A 144 -11.97 13.32 7.63
N TYR A 145 -11.60 14.30 8.44
CA TYR A 145 -12.56 15.07 9.23
C TYR A 145 -13.50 14.17 10.06
N THR A 146 -14.78 14.10 9.71
CA THR A 146 -15.82 13.24 10.33
C THR A 146 -15.92 11.85 9.72
N GLU A 147 -15.36 11.65 8.52
CA GLU A 147 -15.48 10.42 7.76
C GLU A 147 -14.35 9.42 8.10
N THR A 148 -14.70 8.14 8.11
CA THR A 148 -13.73 7.06 8.29
C THR A 148 -13.90 5.99 7.22
N MET A 149 -12.79 5.42 6.77
CA MET A 149 -12.79 4.37 5.77
C MET A 149 -11.85 3.25 6.18
N LYS A 150 -12.26 2.02 5.89
CA LYS A 150 -11.52 0.80 6.20
C LYS A 150 -11.51 -0.09 4.98
N GLY A 151 -10.41 -0.77 4.73
CA GLY A 151 -10.29 -1.67 3.60
C GLY A 151 -9.12 -2.61 3.73
N TYR A 152 -9.04 -3.55 2.79
CA TYR A 152 -7.92 -4.45 2.67
C TYR A 152 -7.53 -4.63 1.20
N THR A 153 -6.28 -5.02 0.98
CA THR A 153 -5.69 -5.37 -0.31
C THR A 153 -5.05 -6.76 -0.17
N LEU A 154 -5.28 -7.63 -1.14
CA LEU A 154 -4.72 -8.99 -1.24
C LEU A 154 -3.77 -9.09 -2.44
#